data_AF-A0A1E5BHL2-F1
#
_entry.id   AF-A0A1E5BHL2-F1
#
_cell.length_a   1.000
_cell.length_b   1.000
_cell.length_c   1.000
_cell.angle_alpha   90.00
_cell.angle_beta   90.00
_cell.angle_gamma   90.00
#
_symmetry.space_group_name_H-M   'P 1'
#
loop_
_entity.id
_entity.type
_entity.pdbx_description
1 polymer ?
#
loop_
_entity_poly.entity_id
_entity_poly.type
_entity_poly.pdbx_seq_one_letter_code
_entity_poly.pdbx_strand_id
1 'polypeptide(L)'
;MNNTFHILDQFLCSNEPFWRFEPFHQSFDEPYPWCESHPGLSAWLDSLTIEQIEHFKLSPNSLAEPLYSYFPALREVNKRIDLPLNSEQAIAVEPHLYNGIPGRKLNQILSMGYASAKLHKGSEWLEWCSGKGYLGRILASTTGEKVTSFEFQQSLCLAGQECADHLELPMTFVQGDALTDESLAYINSNQHAVALHACGDLHVSLLSKAAAMNLPAVTISPCCYHLIGSDRYQPMSQLAQSSPLALNKQELRIPLLETVTGGERVKRHRFLEMSYRLSFDVMLRELKLTTTYIPIPSVKKSQLSLGFEAFCYWAASQKSIELPNVDFNRFLELGIQRFWHMERLSLVQQAFRRPLELWLVLDKALFLEQHGYQVTLSQFCSRETTPRNILLHAYRD
;
A
#
# COMPACT_ATOMS: atom_id res chain seq x y z
N MET A 1 4.57 10.05 -19.68
CA MET A 1 3.81 9.94 -18.41
C MET A 1 2.62 10.90 -18.34
N ASN A 2 2.71 12.14 -18.82
CA ASN A 2 1.60 13.12 -18.84
C ASN A 2 0.25 12.57 -19.35
N ASN A 3 0.22 11.94 -20.53
CA ASN A 3 -1.03 11.38 -21.09
C ASN A 3 -1.64 10.30 -20.18
N THR A 4 -0.80 9.41 -19.64
CA THR A 4 -1.23 8.38 -18.67
C THR A 4 -1.85 9.04 -17.44
N PHE A 5 -1.20 10.08 -16.89
CA PHE A 5 -1.73 10.82 -15.74
C PHE A 5 -3.12 11.39 -16.03
N HIS A 6 -3.30 12.11 -17.14
CA HIS A 6 -4.60 12.68 -17.51
C HIS A 6 -5.71 11.64 -17.64
N ILE A 7 -5.42 10.49 -18.27
CA ILE A 7 -6.39 9.39 -18.40
C ILE A 7 -6.81 8.87 -17.03
N LEU A 8 -5.85 8.64 -16.13
CA LEU A 8 -6.14 8.16 -14.77
C LEU A 8 -6.89 9.22 -13.96
N ASP A 9 -6.46 10.48 -14.04
CA ASP A 9 -7.06 11.60 -13.32
C ASP A 9 -8.54 11.79 -13.70
N GLN A 10 -8.82 11.83 -15.00
CA GLN A 10 -10.18 11.93 -15.52
C GLN A 10 -11.04 10.73 -15.11
N PHE A 11 -10.48 9.51 -15.20
CA PHE A 11 -11.18 8.30 -14.82
C PHE A 11 -11.54 8.30 -13.32
N LEU A 12 -10.59 8.67 -12.45
CA LEU A 12 -10.79 8.72 -11.01
C LEU A 12 -11.84 9.77 -10.63
N CYS A 13 -11.72 10.99 -11.17
CA CYS A 13 -12.66 12.09 -10.89
C CYS A 13 -14.08 11.78 -11.38
N SER A 14 -14.23 11.18 -12.57
CA SER A 14 -15.55 10.88 -13.15
C SER A 14 -16.28 9.74 -12.43
N ASN A 15 -15.58 8.97 -11.60
CA ASN A 15 -16.09 7.77 -10.95
C ASN A 15 -15.98 7.81 -9.42
N GLU A 16 -15.83 9.01 -8.82
CA GLU A 16 -15.71 9.19 -7.36
C GLU A 16 -16.74 8.39 -6.53
N PRO A 17 -18.05 8.35 -6.88
CA PRO A 17 -19.04 7.59 -6.11
C PRO A 17 -18.76 6.08 -6.02
N PHE A 18 -17.91 5.53 -6.89
CA PHE A 18 -17.59 4.09 -6.97
C PHE A 18 -16.33 3.69 -6.19
N TRP A 19 -15.61 4.65 -5.62
CA TRP A 19 -14.41 4.34 -4.84
C TRP A 19 -14.20 5.21 -3.61
N ARG A 20 -14.79 6.42 -3.53
CA ARG A 20 -14.75 7.29 -2.35
C ARG A 20 -15.77 6.89 -1.28
N PHE A 21 -15.70 5.64 -0.83
CA PHE A 21 -16.47 5.15 0.31
C PHE A 21 -15.67 4.11 1.07
N GLU A 22 -16.06 3.85 2.31
CA GLU A 22 -15.50 2.77 3.12
C GLU A 22 -16.46 1.59 3.09
N PRO A 23 -16.13 0.45 2.43
CA PRO A 23 -17.07 -0.68 2.30
C PRO A 23 -17.63 -1.14 3.64
N PHE A 24 -16.82 -1.11 4.71
CA PHE A 24 -17.26 -1.46 6.06
C PHE A 24 -18.44 -0.61 6.53
N HIS A 25 -18.32 0.72 6.41
CA HIS A 25 -19.38 1.64 6.82
C HIS A 25 -20.56 1.57 5.87
N GLN A 26 -20.28 1.66 4.56
CA GLN A 26 -21.29 1.66 3.53
C GLN A 26 -22.14 0.39 3.50
N SER A 27 -21.59 -0.75 3.92
CA SER A 27 -22.33 -2.02 3.98
C SER A 27 -23.48 -2.04 4.99
N PHE A 28 -23.59 -1.05 5.87
CA PHE A 28 -24.74 -0.92 6.75
C PHE A 28 -25.95 -0.33 6.03
N ASP A 29 -25.72 0.49 5.01
CA ASP A 29 -26.75 1.24 4.32
C ASP A 29 -27.15 0.50 3.04
N GLU A 30 -28.41 0.09 2.96
CA GLU A 30 -29.02 -0.41 1.73
C GLU A 30 -29.95 0.67 1.15
N PRO A 31 -29.94 0.91 -0.18
CA PRO A 31 -29.22 0.18 -1.23
C PRO A 31 -27.76 0.67 -1.46
N TYR A 32 -27.04 0.02 -2.40
CA TYR A 32 -25.69 0.45 -2.83
C TYR A 32 -25.63 1.95 -3.19
N PRO A 33 -24.48 2.64 -3.01
CA PRO A 33 -24.33 4.08 -3.31
C PRO A 33 -24.73 4.48 -4.74
N TRP A 34 -24.55 3.56 -5.69
CA TRP A 34 -24.81 3.78 -7.11
C TRP A 34 -26.13 3.17 -7.58
N CYS A 35 -26.98 2.63 -6.70
CA CYS A 35 -28.17 1.86 -7.10
C CYS A 35 -29.07 2.60 -8.10
N GLU A 36 -29.32 3.90 -7.88
CA GLU A 36 -30.14 4.71 -8.79
C GLU A 36 -29.45 4.97 -10.14
N SER A 37 -28.14 5.25 -10.11
CA SER A 37 -27.37 5.59 -11.30
C SER A 37 -26.97 4.37 -12.15
N HIS A 38 -26.75 3.22 -11.52
CA HIS A 38 -26.21 1.99 -12.11
C HIS A 38 -26.94 0.74 -11.56
N PRO A 39 -28.26 0.61 -11.80
CA PRO A 39 -29.05 -0.50 -11.27
C PRO A 39 -28.57 -1.86 -11.80
N GLY A 40 -28.05 -1.91 -13.03
CA GLY A 40 -27.46 -3.13 -13.59
C GLY A 40 -26.23 -3.61 -12.82
N LEU A 41 -25.39 -2.68 -12.33
CA LEU A 41 -24.22 -3.02 -11.52
C LEU A 41 -24.65 -3.62 -10.18
N SER A 42 -25.66 -3.02 -9.53
CA SER A 42 -26.24 -3.53 -8.29
C SER A 42 -26.83 -4.93 -8.48
N ALA A 43 -27.66 -5.13 -9.51
CA ALA A 43 -28.26 -6.43 -9.80
C ALA A 43 -27.20 -7.51 -10.09
N TRP A 44 -26.13 -7.18 -10.82
CA TRP A 44 -25.03 -8.10 -11.05
C TRP A 44 -24.31 -8.46 -9.74
N LEU A 45 -23.98 -7.49 -8.88
CA LEU A 45 -23.35 -7.76 -7.58
C LEU A 45 -24.21 -8.67 -6.70
N ASP A 46 -25.51 -8.43 -6.65
CA ASP A 46 -26.45 -9.25 -5.86
C ASP A 46 -26.58 -10.67 -6.41
N SER A 47 -26.38 -10.87 -7.72
CA SER A 47 -26.38 -12.20 -8.35
C SER A 47 -25.14 -13.05 -8.04
N LEU A 48 -24.06 -12.45 -7.52
CA LEU A 48 -22.81 -13.15 -7.27
C LEU A 48 -22.93 -14.15 -6.11
N THR A 49 -22.43 -15.36 -6.34
CA THR A 49 -22.21 -16.34 -5.27
C THR A 49 -20.98 -15.99 -4.43
N ILE A 50 -20.86 -16.60 -3.26
CA ILE A 50 -19.70 -16.43 -2.38
C ILE A 50 -18.40 -16.82 -3.11
N GLU A 51 -18.40 -17.95 -3.81
CA GLU A 51 -17.24 -18.46 -4.54
C GLU A 51 -16.80 -17.51 -5.66
N GLN A 52 -17.76 -16.87 -6.33
CA GLN A 52 -17.47 -15.85 -7.36
C GLN A 52 -16.85 -14.59 -6.75
N ILE A 53 -17.38 -14.12 -5.60
CA ILE A 53 -16.82 -12.98 -4.87
C ILE A 53 -15.36 -13.28 -4.48
N GLU A 54 -15.11 -14.44 -3.89
CA GLU A 54 -13.77 -14.86 -3.49
C GLU A 54 -12.82 -14.99 -4.69
N HIS A 55 -13.28 -15.55 -5.81
CA HIS A 55 -12.50 -15.62 -7.04
C HIS A 55 -12.09 -14.23 -7.55
N PHE A 56 -13.05 -13.30 -7.66
CA PHE A 56 -12.78 -11.94 -8.14
C PHE A 56 -11.86 -11.14 -7.21
N LYS A 57 -11.93 -11.37 -5.89
CA LYS A 57 -11.01 -10.77 -4.92
C LYS A 57 -9.56 -11.16 -5.15
N LEU A 58 -9.31 -12.39 -5.60
CA LEU A 58 -7.96 -12.90 -5.86
C LEU A 58 -7.48 -12.59 -7.28
N SER A 59 -8.42 -12.41 -8.22
CA SER A 59 -8.13 -12.26 -9.66
C SER A 59 -8.72 -10.95 -10.21
N PRO A 60 -8.04 -9.80 -10.04
CA PRO A 60 -8.54 -8.52 -10.56
C PRO A 60 -8.72 -8.49 -12.07
N ASN A 61 -7.88 -9.22 -12.81
CA ASN A 61 -8.02 -9.32 -14.27
C ASN A 61 -9.36 -9.98 -14.63
N SER A 62 -9.77 -11.03 -13.91
CA SER A 62 -11.08 -11.66 -14.08
C SER A 62 -12.23 -10.74 -13.67
N LEU A 63 -12.03 -9.90 -12.65
CA LEU A 63 -13.02 -8.92 -12.20
C LEU A 63 -13.19 -7.76 -13.18
N ALA A 64 -12.14 -7.37 -13.92
CA ALA A 64 -12.20 -6.25 -14.84
C ALA A 64 -13.17 -6.48 -16.00
N GLU A 65 -13.23 -7.70 -16.55
CA GLU A 65 -14.10 -8.04 -17.69
C GLU A 65 -15.58 -7.71 -17.47
N PRO A 66 -16.24 -8.19 -16.40
CA PRO A 66 -17.63 -7.83 -16.13
C PRO A 66 -17.80 -6.35 -15.77
N LEU A 67 -16.76 -5.67 -15.29
CA LEU A 67 -16.83 -4.24 -14.95
C LEU A 67 -16.73 -3.32 -16.18
N TYR A 68 -16.25 -3.79 -17.32
CA TYR A 68 -16.11 -2.96 -18.53
C TYR A 68 -17.44 -2.48 -19.12
N SER A 69 -18.55 -3.19 -18.89
CA SER A 69 -19.87 -2.73 -19.32
C SER A 69 -20.36 -1.52 -18.50
N TYR A 70 -19.94 -1.42 -17.24
CA TYR A 70 -20.31 -0.34 -16.32
C TYR A 70 -19.29 0.81 -16.35
N PHE A 71 -18.03 0.50 -16.60
CA PHE A 71 -16.93 1.47 -16.69
C PHE A 71 -16.16 1.29 -18.02
N PRO A 72 -16.67 1.77 -19.17
CA PRO A 72 -16.02 1.54 -20.47
C PRO A 72 -14.58 2.04 -20.53
N ALA A 73 -14.28 3.17 -19.88
CA ALA A 73 -12.94 3.75 -19.79
C ALA A 73 -11.93 2.85 -19.04
N LEU A 74 -12.40 1.91 -18.21
CA LEU A 74 -11.55 0.99 -17.46
C LEU A 74 -10.69 0.11 -18.38
N ARG A 75 -11.16 -0.21 -19.60
CA ARG A 75 -10.34 -0.97 -20.59
C ARG A 75 -9.06 -0.23 -20.94
N GLU A 76 -9.16 1.07 -21.18
CA GLU A 76 -8.00 1.89 -21.51
C GLU A 76 -7.13 2.11 -20.28
N VAL A 77 -7.73 2.40 -19.13
CA VAL A 77 -7.02 2.52 -17.85
C VAL A 77 -6.22 1.26 -17.53
N ASN A 78 -6.78 0.06 -17.71
CA ASN A 78 -6.09 -1.19 -17.43
C ASN A 78 -4.84 -1.40 -18.31
N LYS A 79 -4.86 -0.93 -19.56
CA LYS A 79 -3.67 -0.94 -20.42
C LYS A 79 -2.59 0.04 -19.94
N ARG A 80 -3.01 1.15 -19.34
CA ARG A 80 -2.13 2.23 -18.86
C ARG A 80 -1.47 1.91 -17.52
N ILE A 81 -2.14 1.12 -16.68
CA ILE A 81 -1.63 0.72 -15.36
C ILE A 81 -0.79 -0.56 -15.39
N ASP A 82 -0.78 -1.27 -16.51
CA ASP A 82 0.10 -2.40 -16.74
C ASP A 82 1.52 -1.91 -17.03
N LEU A 83 2.41 -2.15 -16.08
CA LEU A 83 3.79 -1.68 -16.13
C LEU A 83 4.71 -2.86 -16.45
N PRO A 84 5.79 -2.66 -17.23
CA PRO A 84 6.69 -3.74 -17.57
C PRO A 84 7.34 -4.32 -16.31
N LEU A 85 7.38 -5.65 -16.20
CA LEU A 85 8.13 -6.33 -15.17
C LEU A 85 9.63 -6.27 -15.51
N ASN A 86 10.44 -5.71 -14.62
CA ASN A 86 11.89 -5.84 -14.71
C ASN A 86 12.23 -7.32 -14.58
N SER A 87 12.93 -7.87 -15.58
CA SER A 87 13.26 -9.30 -15.62
C SER A 87 13.81 -9.77 -14.28
N GLU A 88 13.13 -10.73 -13.66
CA GLU A 88 13.60 -11.42 -12.44
C GLU A 88 14.85 -12.23 -12.81
N GLN A 89 16.02 -11.61 -12.73
CA GLN A 89 17.27 -12.36 -12.66
C GLN A 89 17.72 -12.31 -11.21
N ALA A 90 17.71 -13.48 -10.58
CA ALA A 90 18.23 -13.62 -9.23
C ALA A 90 19.73 -13.33 -9.27
N ILE A 91 20.18 -12.35 -8.49
CA ILE A 91 21.58 -12.32 -8.08
C ILE A 91 21.76 -13.57 -7.21
N ALA A 92 22.75 -14.38 -7.53
CA ALA A 92 23.24 -15.39 -6.60
C ALA A 92 23.89 -14.64 -5.44
N VAL A 93 23.09 -14.28 -4.44
CA VAL A 93 23.55 -13.65 -3.21
C VAL A 93 23.88 -14.76 -2.22
N GLU A 94 25.03 -14.66 -1.57
CA GLU A 94 25.43 -15.61 -0.56
C GLU A 94 24.44 -15.64 0.63
N PRO A 95 24.05 -16.82 1.14
CA PRO A 95 23.01 -16.93 2.17
C PRO A 95 23.21 -16.14 3.45
N HIS A 96 24.47 -15.91 3.82
CA HIS A 96 24.81 -15.18 5.04
C HIS A 96 24.42 -13.68 4.97
N LEU A 97 24.32 -13.10 3.76
CA LEU A 97 23.97 -11.69 3.55
C LEU A 97 22.50 -11.36 3.91
N TYR A 98 21.64 -12.37 3.93
CA TYR A 98 20.20 -12.22 4.23
C TYR A 98 19.73 -12.96 5.49
N ASN A 99 20.66 -13.35 6.37
CA ASN A 99 20.30 -13.92 7.66
C ASN A 99 19.38 -12.98 8.46
N GLY A 100 18.28 -13.55 8.97
CA GLY A 100 17.30 -12.82 9.78
C GLY A 100 16.22 -12.07 8.99
N ILE A 101 16.17 -12.21 7.65
CA ILE A 101 15.10 -11.62 6.82
C ILE A 101 13.98 -12.66 6.57
N PRO A 102 12.72 -12.38 6.95
CA PRO A 102 11.61 -13.26 6.59
C PRO A 102 11.44 -13.39 5.06
N GLY A 103 11.17 -14.60 4.56
CA GLY A 103 11.28 -14.93 3.12
C GLY A 103 10.58 -13.97 2.13
N ARG A 104 9.39 -13.45 2.44
CA ARG A 104 8.71 -12.48 1.55
C ARG A 104 9.36 -11.10 1.53
N LYS A 105 9.90 -10.67 2.68
CA LYS A 105 10.67 -9.43 2.77
C LYS A 105 11.99 -9.59 2.01
N LEU A 106 12.57 -10.79 2.07
CA LEU A 106 13.77 -11.14 1.33
C LEU A 106 13.56 -11.01 -0.18
N ASN A 107 12.50 -11.61 -0.74
CA ASN A 107 12.23 -11.52 -2.17
C ASN A 107 12.12 -10.07 -2.66
N GLN A 108 11.42 -9.20 -1.93
CA GLN A 108 11.34 -7.77 -2.29
C GLN A 108 12.70 -7.08 -2.26
N ILE A 109 13.52 -7.35 -1.24
CA ILE A 109 14.85 -6.76 -1.10
C ILE A 109 15.78 -7.22 -2.23
N LEU A 110 15.78 -8.51 -2.56
CA LEU A 110 16.61 -9.05 -3.64
C LEU A 110 16.18 -8.49 -4.99
N SER A 111 14.88 -8.49 -5.28
CA SER A 111 14.31 -7.96 -6.52
C SER A 111 14.60 -6.46 -6.69
N MET A 112 14.37 -5.65 -5.65
CA MET A 112 14.67 -4.22 -5.71
C MET A 112 16.18 -3.95 -5.75
N GLY A 113 16.98 -4.70 -4.99
CA GLY A 113 18.44 -4.58 -4.98
C GLY A 113 19.04 -4.83 -6.36
N TYR A 114 18.61 -5.91 -7.03
CA TYR A 114 19.03 -6.19 -8.41
C TYR A 114 18.62 -5.10 -9.39
N ALA A 115 17.35 -4.69 -9.36
CA ALA A 115 16.87 -3.65 -10.26
C ALA A 115 17.63 -2.33 -10.04
N SER A 116 17.91 -1.98 -8.78
CA SER A 116 18.64 -0.76 -8.43
C SER A 116 20.10 -0.82 -8.88
N ALA A 117 20.81 -1.91 -8.60
CA ALA A 117 22.21 -2.10 -9.00
C ALA A 117 22.39 -2.03 -10.53
N LYS A 118 21.47 -2.63 -11.31
CA LYS A 118 21.48 -2.56 -12.77
C LYS A 118 21.26 -1.15 -13.30
N LEU A 119 20.47 -0.36 -12.59
CA LEU A 119 20.10 1.01 -12.93
C LEU A 119 21.02 2.03 -12.23
N HIS A 120 22.15 1.59 -11.68
CA HIS A 120 23.00 2.45 -10.86
C HIS A 120 23.56 3.63 -11.66
N LYS A 121 23.53 4.82 -11.04
CA LYS A 121 24.18 6.03 -11.53
C LYS A 121 24.88 6.71 -10.36
N GLY A 122 26.13 7.11 -10.55
CA GLY A 122 26.96 7.66 -9.49
C GLY A 122 28.10 6.70 -9.14
N SER A 123 28.59 6.81 -7.91
CA SER A 123 29.67 5.97 -7.36
C SER A 123 29.50 5.66 -5.87
N GLU A 124 28.38 6.07 -5.28
CA GLU A 124 27.99 5.80 -3.90
C GLU A 124 26.49 5.52 -3.82
N TRP A 125 26.04 4.89 -2.74
CA TRP A 125 24.63 4.66 -2.44
C TRP A 125 24.18 5.46 -1.23
N LEU A 126 22.94 5.91 -1.27
CA LEU A 126 22.20 6.40 -0.12
C LEU A 126 20.97 5.51 0.09
N GLU A 127 20.94 4.70 1.15
CA GLU A 127 19.77 3.93 1.54
C GLU A 127 18.93 4.74 2.53
N TRP A 128 17.75 5.19 2.10
CA TRP A 128 16.88 6.07 2.86
C TRP A 128 15.85 5.31 3.68
N CYS A 129 15.74 5.63 4.98
CA CYS A 129 14.94 4.88 5.95
C CYS A 129 15.35 3.40 5.99
N SER A 130 16.66 3.17 6.20
CA SER A 130 17.30 1.87 5.99
C SER A 130 16.85 0.78 6.97
N GLY A 131 16.30 1.12 8.14
CA GLY A 131 16.11 0.17 9.22
C GLY A 131 17.42 -0.52 9.58
N LYS A 132 17.48 -1.85 9.42
CA LYS A 132 18.71 -2.66 9.62
C LYS A 132 19.65 -2.70 8.40
N GLY A 133 19.33 -1.94 7.34
CA GLY A 133 20.09 -1.78 6.10
C GLY A 133 20.19 -3.04 5.24
N TYR A 134 19.10 -3.81 5.15
CA TYR A 134 19.11 -5.04 4.37
C TYR A 134 19.26 -4.80 2.87
N LEU A 135 18.65 -3.74 2.33
CA LEU A 135 18.83 -3.39 0.92
C LEU A 135 20.25 -2.88 0.69
N GLY A 136 20.76 -2.05 1.59
CA GLY A 136 22.14 -1.57 1.58
C GLY A 136 23.16 -2.71 1.55
N ARG A 137 22.96 -3.81 2.30
CA ARG A 137 23.86 -4.98 2.26
C ARG A 137 23.91 -5.64 0.89
N ILE A 138 22.76 -5.78 0.23
CA ILE A 138 22.71 -6.34 -1.12
C ILE A 138 23.45 -5.42 -2.10
N LEU A 139 23.25 -4.10 -2.00
CA LEU A 139 23.92 -3.13 -2.87
C LEU A 139 25.43 -3.09 -2.64
N ALA A 140 25.88 -2.99 -1.38
CA ALA A 140 27.29 -2.99 -1.00
C ALA A 140 28.01 -4.26 -1.48
N SER A 141 27.41 -5.43 -1.24
CA SER A 141 27.99 -6.71 -1.65
C SER A 141 28.02 -6.91 -3.18
N THR A 142 27.00 -6.40 -3.89
CA THR A 142 26.91 -6.58 -5.35
C THR A 142 27.81 -5.60 -6.11
N THR A 143 27.96 -4.37 -5.62
CA THR A 143 28.68 -3.30 -6.32
C THR A 143 30.09 -3.06 -5.79
N GLY A 144 30.37 -3.41 -4.53
CA GLY A 144 31.59 -3.04 -3.84
C GLY A 144 31.66 -1.55 -3.47
N GLU A 145 30.58 -0.78 -3.69
CA GLU A 145 30.55 0.66 -3.47
C GLU A 145 30.04 1.01 -2.08
N LYS A 146 30.44 2.20 -1.63
CA LYS A 146 30.05 2.75 -0.34
C LYS A 146 28.54 2.94 -0.25
N VAL A 147 27.93 2.49 0.84
CA VAL A 147 26.52 2.72 1.17
C VAL A 147 26.39 3.55 2.43
N THR A 148 25.69 4.67 2.34
CA THR A 148 25.25 5.44 3.51
C THR A 148 23.82 5.01 3.85
N SER A 149 23.62 4.33 4.98
CA SER A 149 22.30 3.86 5.45
C SER A 149 21.74 4.84 6.48
N PHE A 150 20.76 5.66 6.07
CA PHE A 150 20.18 6.72 6.88
C PHE A 150 18.90 6.25 7.58
N GLU A 151 18.86 6.30 8.91
CA GLU A 151 17.78 5.74 9.73
C GLU A 151 17.48 6.59 10.97
N PHE A 152 16.21 6.66 11.37
CA PHE A 152 15.76 7.46 12.51
C PHE A 152 16.12 6.83 13.86
N GLN A 153 15.94 5.51 13.99
CA GLN A 153 16.14 4.81 15.26
C GLN A 153 17.61 4.43 15.47
N GLN A 154 18.22 4.99 16.52
CA GLN A 154 19.60 4.70 16.92
C GLN A 154 19.85 3.20 17.11
N SER A 155 18.90 2.47 17.73
CA SER A 155 19.04 1.03 17.97
C SER A 155 19.13 0.21 16.68
N LEU A 156 18.45 0.65 15.61
CA LEU A 156 18.53 0.01 14.30
C LEU A 156 19.85 0.36 13.59
N CYS A 157 20.34 1.59 13.75
CA CYS A 157 21.65 2.00 13.25
C CYS A 157 22.79 1.17 13.85
N LEU A 158 22.80 1.00 15.18
CA LEU A 158 23.82 0.21 15.87
C LEU A 158 23.79 -1.26 15.41
N ALA A 159 22.61 -1.89 15.41
CA ALA A 159 22.46 -3.28 14.96
C ALA A 159 22.78 -3.46 13.46
N GLY A 160 22.55 -2.41 12.65
CA GLY A 160 22.91 -2.36 11.25
C GLY A 160 24.43 -2.31 11.05
N GLN A 161 25.10 -1.40 11.76
CA GLN A 161 26.55 -1.19 11.69
C GLN A 161 27.32 -2.43 12.16
N GLU A 162 26.96 -3.01 13.31
CA GLU A 162 27.57 -4.25 13.81
C GLU A 162 27.54 -5.37 12.76
N CYS A 163 26.43 -5.48 12.03
CA CYS A 163 26.29 -6.49 11.00
C CYS A 163 27.08 -6.15 9.72
N ALA A 164 27.15 -4.87 9.33
CA ALA A 164 27.95 -4.45 8.18
C ALA A 164 29.45 -4.68 8.44
N ASP A 165 29.92 -4.33 9.65
CA ASP A 165 31.30 -4.54 10.09
C ASP A 165 31.66 -6.04 10.10
N HIS A 166 30.78 -6.87 10.64
CA HIS A 166 30.98 -8.33 10.65
C HIS A 166 31.04 -8.95 9.25
N LEU A 167 30.34 -8.35 8.29
CA LEU A 167 30.32 -8.78 6.89
C LEU A 167 31.38 -8.07 6.04
N GLU A 168 32.21 -7.21 6.65
CA GLU A 168 33.23 -6.38 5.98
C GLU A 168 32.68 -5.57 4.79
N LEU A 169 31.43 -5.10 4.91
CA LEU A 169 30.78 -4.33 3.85
C LEU A 169 31.12 -2.85 3.96
N PRO A 170 31.32 -2.13 2.83
CA PRO A 170 31.56 -0.69 2.82
C PRO A 170 30.27 0.10 3.12
N MET A 171 29.69 -0.10 4.30
CA MET A 171 28.45 0.54 4.73
C MET A 171 28.67 1.36 5.99
N THR A 172 28.03 2.52 6.04
CA THR A 172 28.02 3.40 7.21
C THR A 172 26.59 3.75 7.56
N PHE A 173 26.18 3.45 8.80
CA PHE A 173 24.87 3.84 9.33
C PHE A 173 24.94 5.23 9.93
N VAL A 174 23.94 6.04 9.60
CA VAL A 174 23.80 7.42 10.09
C VAL A 174 22.42 7.55 10.73
N GLN A 175 22.41 7.98 12.00
CA GLN A 175 21.17 8.31 12.68
C GLN A 175 20.73 9.73 12.32
N GLY A 176 19.46 9.89 11.94
CA GLY A 176 18.89 11.21 11.69
C GLY A 176 17.42 11.16 11.29
N ASP A 177 16.78 12.33 11.32
CA ASP A 177 15.39 12.47 10.88
C ASP A 177 15.34 12.78 9.38
N ALA A 178 14.66 11.90 8.65
CA ALA A 178 14.50 12.03 7.20
C ALA A 178 13.61 13.20 6.81
N LEU A 179 12.80 13.74 7.71
CA LEU A 179 11.89 14.84 7.40
C LEU A 179 12.55 16.21 7.56
N THR A 180 13.69 16.30 8.25
CA THR A 180 14.32 17.57 8.59
C THR A 180 15.46 17.93 7.64
N ASP A 181 15.89 19.21 7.65
CA ASP A 181 16.92 19.71 6.75
C ASP A 181 18.32 19.22 7.13
N GLU A 182 18.55 18.79 8.37
CA GLU A 182 19.85 18.24 8.81
C GLU A 182 20.27 17.02 7.98
N SER A 183 19.30 16.27 7.46
CA SER A 183 19.57 15.12 6.59
C SER A 183 20.28 15.49 5.27
N LEU A 184 20.20 16.75 4.82
CA LEU A 184 20.93 17.23 3.63
C LEU A 184 22.44 17.08 3.78
N ALA A 185 22.97 17.08 5.01
CA ALA A 185 24.40 16.90 5.27
C ALA A 185 24.94 15.52 4.83
N TYR A 186 24.05 14.55 4.61
CA TYR A 186 24.39 13.17 4.22
C TYR A 186 24.09 12.87 2.76
N ILE A 187 23.60 13.88 2.02
CA ILE A 187 23.26 13.80 0.60
C ILE A 187 24.37 14.47 -0.21
N ASN A 188 24.95 13.74 -1.17
CA ASN A 188 26.03 14.26 -2.01
C ASN A 188 25.87 13.85 -3.49
N SER A 189 26.54 14.58 -4.38
CA SER A 189 26.41 14.43 -5.84
C SER A 189 26.92 13.11 -6.42
N ASN A 190 27.50 12.21 -5.63
CA ASN A 190 27.95 10.90 -6.08
C ASN A 190 26.91 9.80 -5.81
N GLN A 191 25.85 10.11 -5.08
CA GLN A 191 24.93 9.10 -4.55
C GLN A 191 23.78 8.77 -5.47
N HIS A 192 23.53 7.47 -5.64
CA HIS A 192 22.22 6.95 -6.02
C HIS A 192 21.39 6.70 -4.77
N ALA A 193 20.30 7.45 -4.61
CA ALA A 193 19.37 7.22 -3.51
C ALA A 193 18.42 6.05 -3.78
N VAL A 194 18.23 5.17 -2.79
CA VAL A 194 17.29 4.05 -2.86
C VAL A 194 16.35 4.02 -1.65
N ALA A 195 15.09 3.65 -1.86
CA ALA A 195 14.14 3.47 -0.76
C ALA A 195 13.03 2.44 -1.06
N LEU A 196 13.02 1.32 -0.33
CA LEU A 196 11.98 0.28 -0.45
C LEU A 196 10.75 0.59 0.43
N HIS A 197 10.96 1.10 1.65
CA HIS A 197 9.91 1.33 2.65
C HIS A 197 9.95 2.73 3.27
N ALA A 198 10.41 3.74 2.52
CA ALA A 198 10.20 5.14 2.90
C ALA A 198 8.71 5.51 2.70
N CYS A 199 7.92 5.33 3.75
CA CYS A 199 6.47 5.49 3.70
C CYS A 199 6.02 6.96 3.72
N GLY A 200 4.98 7.30 2.94
CA GLY A 200 4.34 8.62 2.96
C GLY A 200 5.32 9.79 2.81
N ASP A 201 5.35 10.71 3.76
CA ASP A 201 6.21 11.90 3.68
C ASP A 201 7.71 11.59 3.62
N LEU A 202 8.13 10.38 4.03
CA LEU A 202 9.54 9.98 3.98
C LEU A 202 10.08 9.88 2.55
N HIS A 203 9.32 9.30 1.61
CA HIS A 203 9.75 9.28 0.20
C HIS A 203 9.56 10.64 -0.47
N VAL A 204 8.55 11.41 -0.08
CA VAL A 204 8.35 12.79 -0.58
C VAL A 204 9.54 13.67 -0.20
N SER A 205 10.00 13.55 1.06
CA SER A 205 11.19 14.26 1.54
C SER A 205 12.43 13.85 0.76
N LEU A 206 12.65 12.55 0.54
CA LEU A 206 13.77 12.07 -0.26
C LEU A 206 13.75 12.66 -1.68
N LEU A 207 12.61 12.60 -2.36
CA LEU A 207 12.48 13.08 -3.74
C LEU A 207 12.73 14.59 -3.84
N SER A 208 12.21 15.36 -2.88
CA SER A 208 12.40 16.81 -2.83
C SER A 208 13.88 17.16 -2.64
N LYS A 209 14.57 16.46 -1.72
CA LYS A 209 15.99 16.66 -1.42
C LYS A 209 16.88 16.18 -2.57
N ALA A 210 16.55 15.05 -3.19
CA ALA A 210 17.28 14.53 -4.33
C ALA A 210 17.24 15.50 -5.52
N ALA A 211 16.06 16.07 -5.80
CA ALA A 211 15.89 17.09 -6.83
C ALA A 211 16.68 18.37 -6.50
N ALA A 212 16.60 18.85 -5.26
CA ALA A 212 17.33 20.05 -4.83
C ALA A 212 18.86 19.88 -4.89
N MET A 213 19.36 18.69 -4.56
CA MET A 213 20.79 18.36 -4.55
C MET A 213 21.29 17.80 -5.89
N ASN A 214 20.42 17.70 -6.90
CA ASN A 214 20.72 17.12 -8.20
C ASN A 214 21.41 15.74 -8.11
N LEU A 215 20.87 14.84 -7.29
CA LEU A 215 21.42 13.48 -7.19
C LEU A 215 21.47 12.79 -8.56
N PRO A 216 22.53 12.03 -8.87
CA PRO A 216 22.64 11.27 -10.12
C PRO A 216 21.44 10.38 -10.41
N ALA A 217 20.92 9.69 -9.39
CA ALA A 217 19.72 8.88 -9.53
C ALA A 217 18.97 8.67 -8.21
N VAL A 218 17.69 8.31 -8.36
CA VAL A 218 16.79 7.90 -7.29
C VAL A 218 16.01 6.67 -7.76
N THR A 219 15.98 5.62 -6.95
CA THR A 219 15.15 4.42 -7.19
C THR A 219 14.30 4.10 -5.96
N ILE A 220 12.99 4.24 -6.06
CA ILE A 220 12.08 4.01 -4.93
C ILE A 220 10.90 3.12 -5.30
N SER A 221 10.30 2.50 -4.28
CA SER A 221 9.01 1.81 -4.37
C SER A 221 8.04 2.36 -3.31
N PRO A 222 7.25 3.40 -3.62
CA PRO A 222 6.29 3.98 -2.69
C PRO A 222 5.24 2.94 -2.26
N CYS A 223 5.02 2.76 -0.95
CA CYS A 223 4.18 1.67 -0.46
C CYS A 223 3.04 2.07 0.50
N CYS A 224 3.14 3.18 1.23
CA CYS A 224 2.15 3.58 2.24
C CYS A 224 1.83 5.08 2.12
N TYR A 225 0.90 5.42 1.23
CA TYR A 225 0.62 6.82 0.90
C TYR A 225 -0.11 7.60 1.99
N HIS A 226 -0.79 6.93 2.92
CA HIS A 226 -1.54 7.56 4.01
C HIS A 226 -0.69 8.05 5.19
N LEU A 227 0.61 7.70 5.23
CA LEU A 227 1.53 8.08 6.32
C LEU A 227 2.09 9.48 6.09
N ILE A 228 1.17 10.45 6.06
CA ILE A 228 1.45 11.87 5.84
C ILE A 228 1.09 12.68 7.10
N GLY A 229 1.82 13.76 7.34
CA GLY A 229 1.56 14.70 8.42
C GLY A 229 0.26 15.47 8.21
N SER A 230 0.05 15.98 6.99
CA SER A 230 -1.13 16.76 6.61
C SER A 230 -2.40 15.91 6.47
N ASP A 231 -3.58 16.48 6.72
CA ASP A 231 -4.88 15.77 6.58
C ASP A 231 -5.23 15.39 5.14
N ARG A 232 -4.59 16.05 4.17
CA ARG A 232 -4.78 15.84 2.74
C ARG A 232 -3.46 15.61 2.05
N TYR A 233 -3.50 14.81 1.00
CA TYR A 233 -2.40 14.60 0.08
C TYR A 233 -1.89 15.94 -0.47
N GLN A 234 -0.56 16.13 -0.51
CA GLN A 234 0.09 17.29 -1.10
C GLN A 234 0.74 16.88 -2.43
N PRO A 235 0.16 17.27 -3.58
CA PRO A 235 0.72 16.90 -4.88
C PRO A 235 2.05 17.58 -5.15
N MET A 236 3.00 16.85 -5.74
CA MET A 236 4.36 17.33 -6.00
C MET A 236 4.50 17.98 -7.37
N SER A 237 3.88 17.41 -8.40
CA SER A 237 3.94 17.90 -9.77
C SER A 237 2.89 18.98 -10.04
N GLN A 238 3.22 19.92 -10.92
CA GLN A 238 2.26 20.94 -11.38
C GLN A 238 0.94 20.34 -11.90
N LEU A 239 1.01 19.18 -12.57
CA LEU A 239 -0.17 18.56 -13.16
C LEU A 239 -1.12 18.02 -12.08
N ALA A 240 -0.58 17.34 -11.06
CA ALA A 240 -1.39 16.87 -9.94
C ALA A 240 -1.87 18.00 -9.03
N GLN A 241 -1.12 19.10 -8.92
CA GLN A 241 -1.57 20.32 -8.22
C GLN A 241 -2.78 20.97 -8.93
N SER A 242 -2.86 20.84 -10.26
CA SER A 242 -4.00 21.33 -11.05
C SER A 242 -5.20 20.41 -11.06
N SER A 243 -5.05 19.16 -10.57
CA SER A 243 -6.12 18.18 -10.54
C SER A 243 -7.19 18.56 -9.51
N PRO A 244 -8.49 18.35 -9.80
CA PRO A 244 -9.54 18.48 -8.81
C PRO A 244 -9.53 17.33 -7.76
N LEU A 245 -8.70 16.29 -7.97
CA LEU A 245 -8.64 15.10 -7.13
C LEU A 245 -7.91 15.38 -5.78
N ALA A 246 -8.64 15.93 -4.81
CA ALA A 246 -8.10 16.24 -3.49
C ALA A 246 -8.26 15.09 -2.48
N LEU A 247 -7.27 14.18 -2.44
CA LEU A 247 -7.32 12.97 -1.62
C LEU A 247 -7.08 13.22 -0.11
N ASN A 248 -7.88 12.61 0.74
CA ASN A 248 -7.71 12.60 2.20
C ASN A 248 -6.94 11.36 2.71
N LYS A 249 -6.55 11.36 3.99
CA LYS A 249 -5.81 10.22 4.60
C LYS A 249 -6.51 8.85 4.47
N GLN A 250 -7.84 8.80 4.52
CA GLN A 250 -8.59 7.54 4.38
C GLN A 250 -8.54 7.04 2.94
N GLU A 251 -8.71 7.92 1.96
CA GLU A 251 -8.65 7.59 0.54
C GLU A 251 -7.26 7.12 0.11
N LEU A 252 -6.20 7.67 0.71
CA LEU A 252 -4.82 7.21 0.51
C LEU A 252 -4.56 5.78 1.03
N ARG A 253 -5.50 5.19 1.77
CA ARG A 253 -5.46 3.76 2.15
C ARG A 253 -6.04 2.85 1.08
N ILE A 254 -6.81 3.35 0.11
CA ILE A 254 -7.49 2.53 -0.90
C ILE A 254 -6.51 1.65 -1.68
N PRO A 255 -5.36 2.16 -2.20
CA PRO A 255 -4.33 1.31 -2.82
C PRO A 255 -3.81 0.18 -1.92
N LEU A 256 -3.92 0.34 -0.60
CA LEU A 256 -3.36 -0.57 0.41
C LEU A 256 -4.33 -1.67 0.84
N LEU A 257 -5.60 -1.57 0.43
CA LEU A 257 -6.64 -2.54 0.77
C LEU A 257 -6.45 -3.90 0.08
N GLU A 258 -5.50 -3.98 -0.85
CA GLU A 258 -5.23 -5.22 -1.56
C GLU A 258 -4.49 -6.25 -0.69
N THR A 259 -5.15 -7.37 -0.45
CA THR A 259 -4.64 -8.49 0.34
C THR A 259 -4.32 -9.69 -0.55
N VAL A 260 -3.14 -9.72 -1.16
CA VAL A 260 -2.69 -10.88 -1.98
C VAL A 260 -2.04 -11.97 -1.12
N THR A 261 -1.54 -11.62 0.06
CA THR A 261 -0.42 -12.35 0.66
C THR A 261 -0.78 -13.15 1.91
N GLY A 262 -2.03 -13.64 2.00
CA GLY A 262 -2.49 -14.50 3.09
C GLY A 262 -2.91 -15.87 2.58
N GLY A 263 -2.26 -16.95 3.05
CA GLY A 263 -2.79 -18.30 2.84
C GLY A 263 -4.15 -18.50 3.52
N GLU A 264 -4.78 -19.66 3.33
CA GLU A 264 -6.15 -19.95 3.82
C GLU A 264 -6.37 -19.62 5.30
N ARG A 265 -5.36 -19.81 6.14
CA ARG A 265 -5.41 -19.44 7.56
C ARG A 265 -5.64 -17.94 7.78
N VAL A 266 -5.00 -17.08 6.97
CA VAL A 266 -5.14 -15.62 7.07
C VAL A 266 -6.50 -15.19 6.55
N LYS A 267 -6.98 -15.80 5.45
CA LYS A 267 -8.33 -15.55 4.93
C LYS A 267 -9.40 -15.89 5.96
N ARG A 268 -9.34 -17.09 6.56
CA ARG A 268 -10.26 -17.51 7.62
C ARG A 268 -10.23 -16.58 8.82
N HIS A 269 -9.05 -16.11 9.22
CA HIS A 269 -8.93 -15.14 10.30
C HIS A 269 -9.57 -13.79 9.96
N ARG A 270 -9.32 -13.27 8.75
CA ARG A 270 -9.95 -12.02 8.27
C ARG A 270 -11.46 -12.14 8.24
N PHE A 271 -11.99 -13.24 7.68
CA PHE A 271 -13.41 -13.52 7.68
C PHE A 271 -13.97 -13.50 9.11
N LEU A 272 -13.37 -14.27 10.01
CA LEU A 272 -13.85 -14.37 11.39
C LEU A 272 -13.84 -13.02 12.11
N GLU A 273 -12.73 -12.28 12.04
CA GLU A 273 -12.60 -10.97 12.69
C GLU A 273 -13.59 -9.95 12.12
N MET A 274 -13.70 -9.86 10.80
CA MET A 274 -14.59 -8.89 10.16
C MET A 274 -16.06 -9.22 10.40
N SER A 275 -16.45 -10.49 10.27
CA SER A 275 -17.81 -10.93 10.56
C SER A 275 -18.18 -10.64 12.02
N TYR A 276 -17.29 -10.84 12.99
CA TYR A 276 -17.57 -10.50 14.39
C TYR A 276 -17.71 -8.99 14.61
N ARG A 277 -16.84 -8.18 14.01
CA ARG A 277 -16.95 -6.71 14.09
C ARG A 277 -18.26 -6.19 13.49
N LEU A 278 -18.66 -6.71 12.34
CA LEU A 278 -19.92 -6.35 11.67
C LEU A 278 -21.13 -6.82 12.46
N SER A 279 -21.10 -8.05 12.98
CA SER A 279 -22.16 -8.62 13.82
C SER A 279 -22.36 -7.80 15.09
N PHE A 280 -21.26 -7.38 15.73
CA PHE A 280 -21.31 -6.54 16.93
C PHE A 280 -21.87 -5.13 16.62
N ASP A 281 -21.48 -4.49 15.52
CA ASP A 281 -22.04 -3.20 15.11
C ASP A 281 -23.55 -3.28 14.83
N VAL A 282 -24.00 -4.32 14.11
CA VAL A 282 -25.44 -4.57 13.88
C VAL A 282 -26.17 -4.76 15.21
N MET A 283 -25.62 -5.59 16.10
CA MET A 283 -26.18 -5.85 17.42
C MET A 283 -26.36 -4.57 18.25
N LEU A 284 -25.32 -3.75 18.36
CA LEU A 284 -25.40 -2.53 19.16
C LEU A 284 -26.46 -1.54 18.62
N ARG A 285 -26.61 -1.45 17.30
CA ARG A 285 -27.57 -0.53 16.68
C ARG A 285 -29.00 -1.04 16.78
N GLU A 286 -29.27 -2.32 16.54
CA GLU A 286 -30.61 -2.90 16.68
C GLU A 286 -31.09 -2.88 18.13
N LEU A 287 -30.18 -3.09 19.10
CA LEU A 287 -30.47 -2.97 20.53
C LEU A 287 -30.54 -1.51 21.01
N LYS A 288 -30.35 -0.53 20.12
CA LYS A 288 -30.35 0.92 20.41
C LYS A 288 -29.34 1.33 21.48
N LEU A 289 -28.24 0.58 21.61
CA LEU A 289 -27.11 0.91 22.48
C LEU A 289 -26.21 1.99 21.85
N THR A 290 -26.29 2.17 20.53
CA THR A 290 -25.64 3.25 19.78
C THR A 290 -26.41 3.58 18.51
N THR A 291 -26.27 4.80 18.00
CA THR A 291 -26.76 5.22 16.67
C THR A 291 -25.65 5.23 15.62
N THR A 292 -24.38 5.22 16.04
CA THR A 292 -23.21 5.30 15.16
C THR A 292 -22.25 4.14 15.41
N TYR A 293 -21.39 3.85 14.43
CA TYR A 293 -20.35 2.83 14.60
C TYR A 293 -19.41 3.17 15.76
N ILE A 294 -19.05 2.15 16.55
CA ILE A 294 -18.09 2.26 17.65
C ILE A 294 -16.80 1.50 17.27
N PRO A 295 -15.66 2.19 17.03
CA PRO A 295 -14.42 1.54 16.64
C PRO A 295 -13.86 0.61 17.73
N ILE A 296 -13.78 -0.70 17.47
CA ILE A 296 -13.24 -1.69 18.40
C ILE A 296 -11.72 -1.83 18.22
N PRO A 297 -10.90 -1.87 19.30
CA PRO A 297 -9.46 -2.04 19.20
C PRO A 297 -9.05 -3.37 18.53
N SER A 298 -7.76 -3.53 18.26
CA SER A 298 -7.21 -4.79 17.72
C SER A 298 -7.43 -5.94 18.71
N VAL A 299 -8.04 -7.02 18.24
CA VAL A 299 -8.35 -8.21 19.04
C VAL A 299 -7.22 -9.24 18.94
N LYS A 300 -6.87 -9.91 20.05
CA LYS A 300 -5.88 -11.00 20.00
C LYS A 300 -6.50 -12.23 19.33
N LYS A 301 -5.70 -12.97 18.56
CA LYS A 301 -6.15 -14.22 17.90
C LYS A 301 -6.76 -15.22 18.86
N SER A 302 -6.18 -15.35 20.06
CA SER A 302 -6.65 -16.24 21.12
C SER A 302 -8.02 -15.83 21.68
N GLN A 303 -8.34 -14.54 21.68
CA GLN A 303 -9.66 -14.04 22.09
C GLN A 303 -10.69 -14.31 20.99
N LEU A 304 -10.33 -14.07 19.73
CA LEU A 304 -11.21 -14.31 18.59
C LEU A 304 -11.62 -15.78 18.47
N SER A 305 -10.73 -16.72 18.82
CA SER A 305 -11.03 -18.16 18.81
C SER A 305 -12.00 -18.63 19.90
N LEU A 306 -12.36 -17.80 20.88
CA LEU A 306 -13.32 -18.16 21.94
C LEU A 306 -14.78 -18.05 21.49
N GLY A 307 -15.04 -17.59 20.26
CA GLY A 307 -16.39 -17.47 19.71
C GLY A 307 -16.95 -16.04 19.76
N PHE A 308 -18.09 -15.84 19.09
CA PHE A 308 -18.70 -14.52 18.90
C PHE A 308 -19.22 -13.91 20.20
N GLU A 309 -19.83 -14.73 21.07
CA GLU A 309 -20.30 -14.28 22.38
C GLU A 309 -19.15 -13.75 23.25
N ALA A 310 -18.05 -14.50 23.35
CA ALA A 310 -16.86 -14.07 24.07
C ALA A 310 -16.27 -12.78 23.48
N PHE A 311 -16.27 -12.66 22.15
CA PHE A 311 -15.89 -11.41 21.47
C PHE A 311 -16.80 -10.24 21.85
N CYS A 312 -18.12 -10.44 21.92
CA CYS A 312 -19.08 -9.40 22.28
C CYS A 312 -18.86 -8.88 23.69
N TYR A 313 -18.72 -9.76 24.69
CA TYR A 313 -18.43 -9.35 26.06
C TYR A 313 -17.08 -8.64 26.18
N TRP A 314 -16.06 -9.14 25.49
CA TRP A 314 -14.76 -8.46 25.44
C TRP A 314 -14.90 -7.06 24.80
N ALA A 315 -15.50 -6.93 23.63
CA ALA A 315 -15.65 -5.66 22.92
C ALA A 315 -16.50 -4.66 23.71
N ALA A 316 -17.58 -5.13 24.33
CA ALA A 316 -18.44 -4.33 25.21
C ALA A 316 -17.66 -3.83 26.44
N SER A 317 -16.83 -4.68 27.07
CA SER A 317 -15.97 -4.25 28.18
C SER A 317 -14.96 -3.17 27.78
N GLN A 318 -14.41 -3.24 26.56
CA GLN A 318 -13.48 -2.23 26.03
C GLN A 318 -14.16 -0.87 25.79
N LYS A 319 -15.49 -0.86 25.69
CA LYS A 319 -16.31 0.32 25.39
C LYS A 319 -17.25 0.72 26.53
N SER A 320 -17.14 0.06 27.68
CA SER A 320 -18.02 0.28 28.83
C SER A 320 -19.51 0.18 28.47
N ILE A 321 -19.85 -0.79 27.62
CA ILE A 321 -21.22 -1.08 27.20
C ILE A 321 -21.72 -2.27 28.02
N GLU A 322 -22.90 -2.14 28.63
CA GLU A 322 -23.59 -3.27 29.24
C GLU A 322 -24.47 -3.95 28.18
N LEU A 323 -24.28 -5.26 28.00
CA LEU A 323 -25.08 -6.04 27.07
C LEU A 323 -26.31 -6.60 27.79
N PRO A 324 -27.53 -6.49 27.21
CA PRO A 324 -28.71 -7.14 27.74
C PRO A 324 -28.66 -8.65 27.48
N ASN A 325 -29.77 -9.36 27.68
CA ASN A 325 -29.89 -10.72 27.15
C ASN A 325 -29.93 -10.66 25.61
N VAL A 326 -28.99 -11.34 24.95
CA VAL A 326 -28.75 -11.24 23.50
C VAL A 326 -28.81 -12.61 22.85
N ASP A 327 -29.52 -12.71 21.73
CA ASP A 327 -29.41 -13.84 20.80
C ASP A 327 -28.16 -13.66 19.91
N PHE A 328 -27.02 -14.15 20.40
CA PHE A 328 -25.75 -14.00 19.69
C PHE A 328 -25.73 -14.71 18.33
N ASN A 329 -26.47 -15.81 18.16
CA ASN A 329 -26.51 -16.54 16.89
C ASN A 329 -27.21 -15.71 15.81
N ARG A 330 -28.36 -15.10 16.13
CA ARG A 330 -29.06 -14.21 15.19
C ARG A 330 -28.16 -13.07 14.70
N PHE A 331 -27.46 -12.40 15.61
CA PHE A 331 -26.60 -11.27 15.22
C PHE A 331 -25.35 -11.70 14.47
N LEU A 332 -24.82 -12.89 14.74
CA LEU A 332 -23.73 -13.45 13.96
C LEU A 332 -24.15 -13.71 12.50
N GLU A 333 -25.34 -14.27 12.28
CA GLU A 333 -25.89 -14.48 10.93
C GLU A 333 -26.07 -13.16 10.17
N LEU A 334 -26.65 -12.15 10.81
CA LEU A 334 -26.82 -10.81 10.22
C LEU A 334 -25.47 -10.18 9.85
N GLY A 335 -24.47 -10.28 10.73
CA GLY A 335 -23.15 -9.74 10.44
C GLY A 335 -22.40 -10.50 9.34
N ILE A 336 -22.61 -11.81 9.19
CA ILE A 336 -22.09 -12.61 8.06
C ILE A 336 -22.76 -12.18 6.75
N GLN A 337 -24.07 -11.94 6.75
CA GLN A 337 -24.76 -11.42 5.57
C GLN A 337 -24.19 -10.05 5.17
N ARG A 338 -24.04 -9.14 6.14
CA ARG A 338 -23.41 -7.83 5.94
C ARG A 338 -21.95 -7.95 5.48
N PHE A 339 -21.19 -8.94 5.95
CA PHE A 339 -19.83 -9.19 5.47
C PHE A 339 -19.80 -9.46 3.97
N TRP A 340 -20.71 -10.27 3.45
CA TRP A 340 -20.76 -10.56 2.02
C TRP A 340 -21.25 -9.36 1.21
N HIS A 341 -22.17 -8.55 1.75
CA HIS A 341 -22.54 -7.28 1.13
C HIS A 341 -21.36 -6.28 1.09
N MET A 342 -20.58 -6.18 2.17
CA MET A 342 -19.32 -5.42 2.23
C MET A 342 -18.30 -5.91 1.20
N GLU A 343 -18.15 -7.24 1.03
CA GLU A 343 -17.21 -7.79 0.05
C GLU A 343 -17.64 -7.48 -1.39
N ARG A 344 -18.95 -7.45 -1.70
CA ARG A 344 -19.50 -7.00 -3.00
C ARG A 344 -19.17 -5.54 -3.29
N LEU A 345 -19.45 -4.63 -2.34
CA LEU A 345 -19.06 -3.21 -2.42
C LEU A 345 -17.56 -3.06 -2.73
N SER A 346 -16.74 -3.86 -2.04
CA SER A 346 -15.29 -3.84 -2.19
C SER A 346 -14.79 -4.35 -3.56
N LEU A 347 -15.58 -5.12 -4.31
CA LEU A 347 -15.21 -5.54 -5.67
C LEU A 347 -15.19 -4.34 -6.61
N VAL A 348 -16.18 -3.44 -6.52
CA VAL A 348 -16.20 -2.22 -7.33
C VAL A 348 -15.00 -1.34 -7.00
N GLN A 349 -14.74 -1.10 -5.71
CA GLN A 349 -13.59 -0.31 -5.28
C GLN A 349 -12.25 -0.93 -5.71
N GLN A 350 -12.17 -2.25 -5.89
CA GLN A 350 -10.94 -2.93 -6.33
C GLN A 350 -10.46 -2.46 -7.71
N ALA A 351 -11.38 -2.10 -8.62
CA ALA A 351 -11.03 -1.58 -9.95
C ALA A 351 -10.27 -0.25 -9.91
N PHE A 352 -10.35 0.49 -8.80
CA PHE A 352 -9.75 1.82 -8.64
C PHE A 352 -8.44 1.81 -7.85
N ARG A 353 -8.08 0.69 -7.19
CA ARG A 353 -6.88 0.61 -6.33
C ARG A 353 -5.59 0.88 -7.09
N ARG A 354 -5.35 0.14 -8.16
CA ARG A 354 -4.13 0.28 -8.98
C ARG A 354 -4.11 1.58 -9.80
N PRO A 355 -5.23 2.05 -10.38
CA PRO A 355 -5.31 3.42 -10.92
C PRO A 355 -4.93 4.51 -9.92
N LEU A 356 -5.44 4.46 -8.69
CA LEU A 356 -5.07 5.41 -7.62
C LEU A 356 -3.58 5.30 -7.26
N GLU A 357 -3.06 4.07 -7.12
CA GLU A 357 -1.63 3.84 -6.86
C GLU A 357 -0.76 4.47 -7.95
N LEU A 358 -1.08 4.21 -9.23
CA LEU A 358 -0.29 4.73 -10.33
C LEU A 358 -0.46 6.25 -10.50
N TRP A 359 -1.64 6.81 -10.24
CA TRP A 359 -1.83 8.28 -10.19
C TRP A 359 -0.88 8.90 -9.15
N LEU A 360 -0.83 8.32 -7.96
CA LEU A 360 0.07 8.77 -6.88
C LEU A 360 1.54 8.63 -7.27
N VAL A 361 1.95 7.57 -7.96
CA VAL A 361 3.35 7.40 -8.41
C VAL A 361 3.69 8.33 -9.57
N LEU A 362 2.78 8.51 -10.53
CA LEU A 362 2.97 9.42 -11.65
C LEU A 362 3.16 10.86 -11.19
N ASP A 363 2.49 11.29 -10.12
CA ASP A 363 2.76 12.61 -9.54
C ASP A 363 4.24 12.79 -9.15
N LYS A 364 4.86 11.77 -8.53
CA LYS A 364 6.29 11.82 -8.16
C LYS A 364 7.18 11.76 -9.40
N ALA A 365 6.80 10.94 -10.38
CA ALA A 365 7.55 10.82 -11.62
C ALA A 365 7.55 12.12 -12.41
N LEU A 366 6.39 12.77 -12.54
CA LEU A 366 6.23 14.06 -13.21
C LEU A 366 6.97 15.18 -12.46
N PHE A 367 6.96 15.16 -11.12
CA PHE A 367 7.77 16.09 -10.33
C PHE A 367 9.26 15.96 -10.66
N LEU A 368 9.78 14.73 -10.75
CA LEU A 368 11.18 14.49 -11.12
C LEU A 368 11.47 14.90 -12.57
N GLU A 369 10.58 14.63 -13.52
CA GLU A 369 10.72 15.13 -14.91
C GLU A 369 10.79 16.67 -14.96
N GLN A 370 9.96 17.36 -14.17
CA GLN A 370 10.00 18.83 -14.03
C GLN A 370 11.34 19.34 -13.48
N HIS A 371 12.03 18.52 -12.69
CA HIS A 371 13.35 18.82 -12.16
C HIS A 371 14.48 18.28 -13.04
N GLY A 372 14.21 17.86 -14.27
CA GLY A 372 15.22 17.49 -15.27
C GLY A 372 15.73 16.05 -15.16
N TYR A 373 14.99 15.15 -14.51
CA TYR A 373 15.29 13.73 -14.52
C TYR A 373 14.63 13.02 -15.71
N GLN A 374 15.31 12.00 -16.24
CA GLN A 374 14.71 10.96 -17.06
C GLN A 374 14.11 9.91 -16.12
N VAL A 375 12.82 9.61 -16.27
CA VAL A 375 12.09 8.73 -15.34
C VAL A 375 11.52 7.52 -16.06
N THR A 376 11.65 6.35 -15.43
CA THR A 376 11.04 5.10 -15.86
C THR A 376 10.22 4.49 -14.73
N LEU A 377 9.09 3.89 -15.10
CA LEU A 377 8.22 3.14 -14.19
C LEU A 377 8.16 1.68 -14.63
N SER A 378 8.38 0.77 -13.70
CA SER A 378 8.33 -0.67 -13.93
C SER A 378 7.77 -1.39 -12.70
N GLN A 379 7.68 -2.71 -12.77
CA GLN A 379 7.49 -3.56 -11.60
C GLN A 379 8.82 -4.23 -11.25
N PHE A 380 9.21 -4.24 -9.96
CA PHE A 380 10.46 -4.91 -9.56
C PHE A 380 10.27 -6.39 -9.19
N CYS A 381 9.04 -6.82 -8.89
CA CYS A 381 8.72 -8.21 -8.59
C CYS A 381 7.27 -8.55 -8.95
N SER A 382 6.95 -9.83 -8.96
CA SER A 382 5.58 -10.31 -9.11
C SER A 382 4.60 -9.74 -8.07
N ARG A 383 3.33 -9.64 -8.46
CA ARG A 383 2.24 -9.13 -7.60
C ARG A 383 1.95 -10.04 -6.41
N GLU A 384 2.22 -11.33 -6.55
CA GLU A 384 2.10 -12.36 -5.52
C GLU A 384 3.09 -12.13 -4.37
N THR A 385 4.26 -11.55 -4.68
CA THR A 385 5.26 -11.15 -3.68
C THR A 385 4.77 -9.95 -2.89
N THR A 386 4.40 -8.88 -3.60
CA THR A 386 3.77 -7.68 -3.05
C THR A 386 2.99 -6.99 -4.16
N PRO A 387 1.74 -6.54 -3.93
CA PRO A 387 1.05 -5.75 -4.94
C PRO A 387 1.53 -4.31 -5.06
N ARG A 388 2.19 -3.79 -4.01
CA ARG A 388 2.93 -2.53 -4.08
C ARG A 388 4.31 -2.84 -4.64
N ASN A 389 4.36 -3.08 -5.94
CA ASN A 389 5.54 -3.50 -6.68
C ASN A 389 6.02 -2.47 -7.71
N ILE A 390 5.45 -1.25 -7.73
CA ILE A 390 5.87 -0.22 -8.67
C ILE A 390 7.26 0.28 -8.28
N LEU A 391 8.20 0.19 -9.21
CA LEU A 391 9.51 0.80 -9.11
C LEU A 391 9.50 2.11 -9.90
N LEU A 392 9.80 3.21 -9.23
CA LEU A 392 10.12 4.48 -9.86
C LEU A 392 11.64 4.61 -9.88
N HIS A 393 12.22 4.69 -11.07
CA HIS A 393 13.63 5.01 -11.25
C HIS A 393 13.76 6.32 -12.01
N ALA A 394 14.53 7.24 -11.47
CA ALA A 394 14.83 8.53 -12.07
C ALA A 394 16.34 8.74 -12.08
N TYR A 395 16.89 9.21 -13.20
CA TYR A 395 18.30 9.59 -13.29
C TYR A 395 18.49 10.86 -14.10
N ARG A 396 19.67 11.47 -13.95
CA ARG A 396 20.13 12.59 -14.76
C ARG A 396 21.60 12.44 -15.09
N ASP A 397 22.03 13.05 -16.18
CA ASP A 397 23.40 13.02 -16.67
C ASP A 397 24.28 14.11 -16.03
#